data_AF-A0A8T5LP71-F1
#
_entry.id   AF-A0A8T5LP71-F1
#
_cell.length_a   1.000
_cell.length_b   1.000
_cell.length_c   1.000
_cell.angle_alpha   90.00
_cell.angle_beta   90.00
_cell.angle_gamma   90.00
#
_symmetry.space_group_name_H-M   'P 1'
#
loop_
_entity.id
_entity.type
_entity.pdbx_description
1 polymer ?
#
loop_
_entity_poly.entity_id
_entity_poly.type
_entity_poly.pdbx_seq_one_letter_code
_entity_poly.pdbx_strand_id
1 'polypeptide(L)'
;MNIQKIVESLHPLEQKVLPLLDRFSTFDDLVKNSGLKEVEVMRALQWLQNREIVKLTDDVKELVFLGQNGVKYVKDGLPEKRFLEAVKSKPLSFDQIMKKSSLTKEEMNICLGVLRGKAAVMISKDKGEIKVKLLDQGLRLLEKGFMEEVFLNKKFPLDISTLKDEDKFCLDNLKKRKDIVKVELDKKKVAELSDLGKSVLKSGIQIGNVIDRLTKEIISG
;
A
#
# COMPACT_ATOMS: atom_id res chain seq x y z
N MET A 1 -15.10 38.33 -12.29
CA MET A 1 -13.66 38.38 -11.98
C MET A 1 -12.90 38.64 -13.27
N ASN A 2 -11.99 39.60 -13.30
CA ASN A 2 -11.18 39.86 -14.51
C ASN A 2 -9.96 38.94 -14.50
N ILE A 3 -9.89 38.01 -15.46
CA ILE A 3 -8.84 36.97 -15.55
C ILE A 3 -7.44 37.60 -15.67
N GLN A 4 -7.31 38.77 -16.33
CA GLN A 4 -6.03 39.48 -16.44
C GLN A 4 -5.50 39.93 -15.07
N LYS A 5 -6.36 40.51 -14.23
CA LYS A 5 -5.98 40.92 -12.86
C LYS A 5 -5.55 39.73 -12.00
N ILE A 6 -6.13 38.56 -12.22
CA ILE A 6 -5.76 37.34 -11.51
C ILE A 6 -4.34 36.95 -11.89
N VAL A 7 -4.04 36.86 -13.20
CA VAL A 7 -2.70 36.49 -13.69
C VAL A 7 -1.62 37.48 -13.23
N GLU A 8 -1.87 38.78 -13.31
CA GLU A 8 -0.93 39.82 -12.87
C GLU A 8 -0.64 39.76 -11.36
N SER A 9 -1.58 39.23 -10.57
CA SER A 9 -1.44 39.11 -9.11
C SER A 9 -0.84 37.78 -8.64
N LEU A 10 -0.49 36.87 -9.56
CA LEU A 10 0.10 35.57 -9.21
C LEU A 10 1.54 35.74 -8.76
N HIS A 11 1.89 35.11 -7.65
CA HIS A 11 3.25 35.07 -7.12
C HIS A 11 4.18 34.30 -8.08
N PRO A 12 5.49 34.62 -8.16
CA PRO A 12 6.46 33.90 -9.01
C PRO A 12 6.48 32.37 -8.85
N LEU A 13 6.11 31.87 -7.67
CA LEU A 13 5.99 30.42 -7.40
C LEU A 13 4.69 29.84 -8.00
N GLU A 14 3.56 30.53 -7.86
CA GLU A 14 2.29 30.15 -8.50
C GLU A 14 2.45 30.13 -10.02
N GLN A 15 3.16 31.13 -10.54
CA GLN A 15 3.50 31.28 -11.95
C GLN A 15 4.29 30.08 -12.50
N LYS A 16 5.24 29.53 -11.73
CA LYS A 16 6.00 28.34 -12.14
C LYS A 16 5.21 27.04 -12.02
N VAL A 17 4.35 26.91 -11.01
CA VAL A 17 3.61 25.67 -10.74
C VAL A 17 2.35 25.53 -11.60
N LEU A 18 1.66 26.64 -11.89
CA LEU A 18 0.37 26.61 -12.60
C LEU A 18 0.43 25.96 -14.00
N PRO A 19 1.44 26.22 -14.85
CA PRO A 19 1.56 25.55 -16.16
C PRO A 19 1.82 24.04 -16.06
N LEU A 20 2.45 23.58 -14.99
CA LEU A 20 2.78 22.16 -14.80
C LEU A 20 1.54 21.33 -14.48
N LEU A 21 0.51 21.96 -13.90
CA LEU A 21 -0.76 21.33 -13.57
C LEU A 21 -1.58 20.88 -14.79
N ASP A 22 -1.23 21.33 -15.99
CA ASP A 22 -1.81 20.84 -17.25
C ASP A 22 -1.35 19.41 -17.58
N ARG A 23 -0.17 19.01 -17.09
CA ARG A 23 0.47 17.71 -17.39
C ARG A 23 0.65 16.81 -16.18
N PHE A 24 0.82 17.39 -14.99
CA PHE A 24 1.12 16.68 -13.76
C PHE A 24 0.13 17.07 -12.68
N SER A 25 -0.51 16.08 -12.06
CA SER A 25 -1.47 16.32 -10.99
C SER A 25 -0.94 15.93 -9.62
N THR A 26 0.07 15.07 -9.52
CA THR A 26 0.61 14.65 -8.20
C THR A 26 1.61 15.66 -7.65
N PHE A 27 1.61 15.84 -6.33
CA PHE A 27 2.55 16.74 -5.65
C PHE A 27 4.01 16.37 -5.94
N ASP A 28 4.36 15.08 -5.89
CA ASP A 28 5.73 14.61 -6.15
C ASP A 28 6.19 14.93 -7.57
N ASP A 29 5.30 14.79 -8.56
CA ASP A 29 5.63 15.11 -9.95
C ASP A 29 5.77 16.63 -10.14
N LEU A 30 4.94 17.43 -9.47
CA LEU A 30 5.06 18.90 -9.49
C LEU A 30 6.38 19.35 -8.87
N VAL A 31 6.85 18.74 -7.78
CA VAL A 31 8.16 19.03 -7.19
C VAL A 31 9.29 18.67 -8.15
N LYS A 32 9.27 17.47 -8.74
CA LYS A 32 10.31 17.01 -9.67
C LYS A 32 10.41 17.89 -10.93
N ASN A 33 9.26 18.32 -11.47
CA ASN A 33 9.22 19.05 -12.74
C ASN A 33 9.30 20.57 -12.58
N SER A 34 9.05 21.12 -11.39
CA SER A 34 9.14 22.58 -11.14
C SER A 34 10.56 23.07 -10.83
N GLY A 35 11.45 22.16 -10.38
CA GLY A 35 12.78 22.54 -9.87
C GLY A 35 12.72 23.37 -8.58
N LEU A 36 11.56 23.42 -7.92
CA LEU A 36 11.35 24.10 -6.64
C LEU A 36 11.47 23.10 -5.48
N LYS A 37 11.69 23.62 -4.27
CA LYS A 37 11.65 22.80 -3.05
C LYS A 37 10.21 22.40 -2.73
N GLU A 38 10.02 21.27 -2.05
CA GLU A 38 8.70 20.79 -1.62
C GLU A 38 7.87 21.87 -0.91
N VAL A 39 8.50 22.62 0.00
CA VAL A 39 7.83 23.70 0.75
C VAL A 39 7.37 24.83 -0.17
N GLU A 40 8.11 25.13 -1.23
CA GLU A 40 7.78 26.19 -2.20
C GLU A 40 6.61 25.76 -3.10
N VAL A 41 6.60 24.51 -3.57
CA VAL A 41 5.49 23.94 -4.33
C VAL A 41 4.23 23.89 -3.47
N MET A 42 4.34 23.46 -2.21
CA MET A 42 3.21 23.42 -1.29
C MET A 42 2.59 24.82 -1.08
N ARG A 43 3.43 25.84 -0.88
CA ARG A 43 2.96 27.23 -0.76
C ARG A 43 2.27 27.72 -2.01
N ALA A 44 2.85 27.46 -3.18
CA ALA A 44 2.24 27.83 -4.46
C ALA A 44 0.86 27.19 -4.62
N LEU A 45 0.75 25.89 -4.33
CA LEU A 45 -0.52 25.16 -4.39
C LEU A 45 -1.56 25.69 -3.39
N GLN A 46 -1.15 26.04 -2.17
CA GLN A 46 -2.05 26.66 -1.17
C GLN A 46 -2.56 28.03 -1.62
N TRP A 47 -1.70 28.87 -2.20
CA TRP A 47 -2.13 30.18 -2.72
C TRP A 47 -3.07 30.04 -3.92
N LEU A 48 -2.76 29.14 -4.85
CA LEU A 48 -3.63 28.81 -5.97
C LEU A 48 -4.98 28.24 -5.49
N GLN A 49 -4.98 27.45 -4.42
CA GLN A 49 -6.20 26.92 -3.81
C GLN A 49 -7.04 28.02 -3.14
N ASN A 50 -6.42 28.93 -2.39
CA ASN A 50 -7.11 30.08 -1.77
C ASN A 50 -7.77 31.00 -2.79
N ARG A 51 -7.25 31.02 -4.03
CA ARG A 51 -7.81 31.76 -5.17
C ARG A 51 -8.81 30.94 -5.99
N GLU A 52 -9.16 29.74 -5.55
CA GLU A 52 -10.05 28.79 -6.24
C GLU A 52 -9.57 28.40 -7.65
N ILE A 53 -8.27 28.56 -7.95
CA ILE A 53 -7.64 28.22 -9.24
C ILE A 53 -7.32 26.72 -9.28
N VAL A 54 -6.96 26.16 -8.13
CA VAL A 54 -6.60 24.75 -7.96
C VAL A 54 -7.43 24.13 -6.84
N LYS A 55 -7.85 22.89 -7.03
CA LYS A 55 -8.42 22.06 -5.99
C LYS A 55 -7.36 21.07 -5.53
N LEU A 56 -7.05 21.07 -4.22
CA LEU A 56 -6.20 20.06 -3.61
C LEU A 56 -7.08 18.97 -3.02
N THR A 57 -6.79 17.73 -3.40
CA THR A 57 -7.41 16.53 -2.86
C THR A 57 -6.34 15.56 -2.40
N ASP A 58 -6.61 14.80 -1.35
CA ASP A 58 -5.76 13.67 -0.97
C ASP A 58 -6.30 12.43 -1.69
N ASP A 59 -5.50 11.87 -2.60
CA ASP A 59 -5.72 10.52 -3.15
C ASP A 59 -5.17 9.52 -2.14
N VAL A 60 -6.06 8.83 -1.44
CA VAL A 60 -5.72 7.88 -0.39
C VAL A 60 -5.88 6.47 -0.93
N LYS A 61 -4.78 5.75 -1.08
CA LYS A 61 -4.77 4.35 -1.48
C LYS A 61 -4.39 3.47 -0.31
N GLU A 62 -5.13 2.39 -0.12
CA GLU A 62 -4.75 1.35 0.83
C GLU A 62 -3.86 0.33 0.12
N LEU A 63 -2.58 0.31 0.49
CA LEU A 63 -1.60 -0.61 -0.06
C LEU A 63 -1.31 -1.73 0.93
N VAL A 64 -1.31 -2.96 0.42
CA VAL A 64 -0.90 -4.15 1.16
C VAL A 64 0.58 -4.39 0.93
N PHE A 65 1.31 -4.61 2.01
CA PHE A 65 2.71 -5.00 2.05
C PHE A 65 2.87 -6.36 2.73
N LEU A 66 3.95 -7.08 2.42
CA LEU A 66 4.34 -8.27 3.17
C LEU A 66 4.97 -7.86 4.51
N GLY A 67 4.51 -8.47 5.59
CA GLY A 67 5.17 -8.41 6.90
C GLY A 67 6.35 -9.39 6.97
N GLN A 68 7.04 -9.46 8.12
CA GLN A 68 8.23 -10.32 8.23
C GLN A 68 7.87 -11.81 8.07
N ASN A 69 6.76 -12.23 8.67
CA ASN A 69 6.27 -13.60 8.49
C ASN A 69 5.77 -13.85 7.07
N GLY A 70 5.22 -12.84 6.38
CA GLY A 70 4.83 -12.95 4.97
C GLY A 70 6.02 -13.27 4.09
N VAL A 71 7.11 -12.51 4.21
CA VAL A 71 8.35 -12.76 3.47
C VAL A 71 8.93 -14.13 3.79
N LYS A 72 8.89 -14.54 5.07
CA LYS A 72 9.33 -15.87 5.50
C LYS A 72 8.50 -16.98 4.87
N TYR A 73 7.18 -16.86 4.86
CA TYR A 73 6.27 -17.90 4.34
C TYR A 73 6.26 -18.00 2.82
N VAL A 74 6.60 -16.93 2.10
CA VAL A 74 6.89 -17.02 0.66
C VAL A 74 8.09 -17.94 0.39
N LYS A 75 9.12 -17.91 1.24
CA LYS A 75 10.33 -18.73 1.08
C LYS A 75 10.18 -20.14 1.63
N ASP A 76 9.69 -20.25 2.87
CA ASP A 76 9.64 -21.50 3.62
C ASP A 76 8.32 -22.28 3.38
N GLY A 77 7.34 -21.66 2.72
CA GLY A 77 5.96 -22.16 2.64
C GLY A 77 5.14 -21.80 3.88
N LEU A 78 3.81 -21.91 3.76
CA LEU A 78 2.92 -21.65 4.88
C LEU A 78 3.15 -22.63 6.03
N PRO A 79 2.99 -22.18 7.29
CA PRO A 79 3.04 -23.04 8.46
C PRO A 79 2.15 -24.28 8.36
N GLU A 80 0.95 -24.14 7.80
CA GLU A 80 0.00 -25.25 7.60
C GLU A 80 0.53 -26.31 6.63
N LYS A 81 1.19 -25.89 5.56
CA LYS A 81 1.78 -26.82 4.59
C LYS A 81 2.91 -27.62 5.23
N ARG A 82 3.83 -26.93 5.90
CA ARG A 82 4.93 -27.54 6.65
C ARG A 82 4.43 -28.50 7.74
N PHE A 83 3.34 -28.14 8.42
CA PHE A 83 2.68 -29.01 9.38
C PHE A 83 2.19 -30.29 8.70
N LEU A 84 1.39 -30.16 7.64
CA LEU A 84 0.79 -31.31 6.96
C LEU A 84 1.87 -32.22 6.34
N GLU A 85 2.94 -31.64 5.78
CA GLU A 85 4.09 -32.41 5.28
C GLU A 85 4.79 -33.19 6.41
N ALA A 86 4.92 -32.62 7.60
CA ALA A 86 5.53 -33.30 8.74
C ALA A 86 4.74 -34.55 9.16
N VAL A 87 3.40 -34.46 9.19
CA VAL A 87 2.49 -35.56 9.59
C VAL A 87 2.04 -36.47 8.44
N LYS A 88 2.46 -36.20 7.19
CA LYS A 88 2.08 -36.97 6.00
C LYS A 88 2.46 -38.46 6.11
N SER A 89 3.63 -38.75 6.68
CA SER A 89 4.19 -40.11 6.70
C SER A 89 3.66 -40.97 7.84
N LYS A 90 3.42 -40.38 9.02
CA LYS A 90 2.98 -41.11 10.23
C LYS A 90 2.35 -40.17 11.25
N PRO A 91 1.50 -40.68 12.16
CA PRO A 91 1.05 -39.90 13.31
C PRO A 91 2.21 -39.49 14.20
N LEU A 92 2.27 -38.20 14.56
CA LEU A 92 3.36 -37.62 15.35
C LEU A 92 2.82 -36.89 16.58
N SER A 93 3.63 -36.81 17.63
CA SER A 93 3.36 -35.93 18.76
C SER A 93 3.61 -34.46 18.41
N PHE A 94 3.10 -33.55 19.22
CA PHE A 94 3.26 -32.10 19.02
C PHE A 94 4.74 -31.68 18.95
N ASP A 95 5.57 -32.22 19.84
CA ASP A 95 7.00 -31.90 19.87
C ASP A 95 7.73 -32.41 18.63
N GLN A 96 7.34 -33.59 18.13
CA GLN A 96 7.90 -34.14 16.90
C GLN A 96 7.52 -33.29 15.69
N ILE A 97 6.28 -32.80 15.64
CA ILE A 97 5.82 -31.92 14.56
C ILE A 97 6.62 -30.62 14.59
N MET A 98 6.67 -29.91 15.73
CA MET A 98 7.42 -28.66 15.85
C MET A 98 8.88 -28.78 15.42
N LYS A 99 9.56 -29.87 15.80
CA LYS A 99 10.95 -30.14 15.39
C LYS A 99 11.08 -30.40 13.89
N LYS A 100 10.17 -31.19 13.31
CA LYS A 100 10.26 -31.62 11.91
C LYS A 100 9.80 -30.54 10.94
N SER A 101 8.84 -29.71 11.35
CA SER A 101 8.30 -28.61 10.57
C SER A 101 8.93 -27.27 10.91
N SER A 102 9.92 -27.20 11.82
CA SER A 102 10.57 -25.97 12.31
C SER A 102 9.61 -24.85 12.75
N LEU A 103 8.45 -25.23 13.29
CA LEU A 103 7.40 -24.29 13.70
C LEU A 103 7.61 -23.84 15.14
N THR A 104 7.32 -22.57 15.39
CA THR A 104 7.18 -22.05 16.75
C THR A 104 5.91 -22.58 17.41
N LYS A 105 5.85 -22.54 18.74
CA LYS A 105 4.65 -22.94 19.50
C LYS A 105 3.41 -22.12 19.11
N GLU A 106 3.58 -20.84 18.82
CA GLU A 106 2.50 -19.96 18.34
C GLU A 106 1.98 -20.42 16.97
N GLU A 107 2.88 -20.61 16.00
CA GLU A 107 2.53 -21.10 14.66
C GLU A 107 1.84 -22.47 14.73
N MET A 108 2.36 -23.38 15.57
CA MET A 108 1.80 -24.71 15.78
C MET A 108 0.33 -24.66 16.25
N ASN A 109 0.03 -23.81 17.23
CA ASN A 109 -1.33 -23.67 17.76
C ASN A 109 -2.30 -23.08 16.71
N ILE A 110 -1.85 -22.07 15.95
CA ILE A 110 -2.62 -21.47 14.87
C ILE A 110 -2.92 -22.51 13.78
N CYS A 111 -1.88 -23.24 13.34
CA CYS A 111 -2.01 -24.30 12.34
C CYS A 111 -2.99 -25.37 12.78
N LEU A 112 -2.87 -25.85 14.02
CA LEU A 112 -3.73 -26.91 14.52
C LEU A 112 -5.20 -26.48 14.52
N GLY A 113 -5.49 -25.24 14.95
CA GLY A 113 -6.84 -24.70 14.93
C GLY A 113 -7.42 -24.66 13.52
N VAL A 114 -6.66 -24.13 12.57
CA VAL A 114 -7.06 -24.00 11.15
C VAL A 114 -7.26 -25.38 10.51
N LEU A 115 -6.28 -26.28 10.66
CA LEU A 115 -6.32 -27.61 10.06
C LEU A 115 -7.41 -28.50 10.68
N ARG A 116 -7.67 -28.37 11.98
CA ARG A 116 -8.79 -29.05 12.63
C ARG A 116 -10.14 -28.52 12.15
N GLY A 117 -10.28 -27.20 12.02
CA GLY A 117 -11.49 -26.58 11.46
C GLY A 117 -11.76 -26.99 10.01
N LYS A 118 -10.70 -27.24 9.23
CA LYS A 118 -10.77 -27.78 7.86
C LYS A 118 -10.85 -29.32 7.81
N ALA A 119 -11.05 -30.02 8.92
CA ALA A 119 -11.05 -31.49 9.02
C ALA A 119 -9.85 -32.17 8.31
N ALA A 120 -8.70 -31.48 8.26
CA ALA A 120 -7.49 -31.95 7.60
C ALA A 120 -6.66 -32.89 8.49
N VAL A 121 -6.84 -32.78 9.81
CA VAL A 121 -6.10 -33.54 10.81
C VAL A 121 -7.03 -34.03 11.92
N MET A 122 -6.72 -35.20 12.47
CA MET A 122 -7.39 -35.80 13.62
C MET A 122 -6.41 -35.90 14.79
N ILE A 123 -6.88 -35.54 15.98
CA ILE A 123 -6.12 -35.71 17.21
C ILE A 123 -6.62 -37.00 17.88
N SER A 124 -5.71 -37.95 18.07
CA SER A 124 -5.99 -39.23 18.71
C SER A 124 -5.05 -39.44 19.90
N LYS A 125 -5.55 -40.06 20.97
CA LYS A 125 -4.72 -40.51 22.08
C LYS A 125 -4.28 -41.94 21.81
N ASP A 126 -2.98 -42.15 21.62
CA ASP A 126 -2.39 -43.46 21.37
C ASP A 126 -1.35 -43.75 22.45
N LYS A 127 -1.55 -44.84 23.20
CA LYS A 127 -0.66 -45.25 24.32
C LYS A 127 -0.39 -44.15 25.36
N GLY A 128 -1.39 -43.31 25.65
CA GLY A 128 -1.26 -42.22 26.62
C GLY A 128 -0.75 -40.90 26.04
N GLU A 129 -0.19 -40.91 24.83
CA GLU A 129 0.32 -39.72 24.15
C GLU A 129 -0.68 -39.14 23.15
N ILE A 130 -0.73 -37.81 23.06
CA ILE A 130 -1.54 -37.10 22.07
C ILE A 130 -0.77 -37.09 20.74
N LYS A 131 -1.35 -37.73 19.72
CA LYS A 131 -0.80 -37.77 18.36
C LYS A 131 -1.75 -37.12 17.37
N VAL A 132 -1.16 -36.46 16.37
CA VAL A 132 -1.90 -35.88 15.25
C VAL A 132 -1.73 -36.80 14.05
N LYS A 133 -2.86 -37.22 13.46
CA LYS A 133 -2.94 -38.01 12.25
C LYS A 133 -3.51 -37.17 11.11
N LEU A 134 -2.92 -37.28 9.93
CA LEU A 134 -3.41 -36.66 8.70
C LEU A 134 -4.66 -37.41 8.19
N LEU A 135 -5.67 -36.67 7.74
CA LEU A 135 -6.87 -37.20 7.07
C LEU A 135 -6.79 -37.00 5.56
N ASP A 136 -7.67 -37.64 4.80
CA ASP A 136 -7.72 -37.53 3.33
C ASP A 136 -7.90 -36.09 2.84
N GLN A 137 -8.66 -35.29 3.59
CA GLN A 137 -8.82 -33.86 3.30
C GLN A 137 -7.49 -33.10 3.46
N GLY A 138 -6.63 -33.50 4.39
CA GLY A 138 -5.28 -32.95 4.54
C GLY A 138 -4.37 -33.28 3.36
N LEU A 139 -4.45 -34.50 2.82
CA LEU A 139 -3.73 -34.87 1.58
C LEU A 139 -4.18 -34.02 0.41
N ARG A 140 -5.50 -33.86 0.23
CA ARG A 140 -6.07 -33.01 -0.84
C ARG A 140 -5.63 -31.56 -0.73
N LEU A 141 -5.51 -31.02 0.49
CA LEU A 141 -5.02 -29.65 0.72
C LEU A 141 -3.54 -29.52 0.36
N LEU A 142 -2.72 -30.52 0.68
CA LEU A 142 -1.30 -30.54 0.26
C LEU A 142 -1.14 -30.58 -1.26
N GLU A 143 -1.98 -31.35 -1.96
CA GLU A 143 -1.93 -31.47 -3.42
C GLU A 143 -2.46 -30.23 -4.14
N LYS A 144 -3.58 -29.67 -3.68
CA LYS A 144 -4.18 -28.47 -4.27
C LYS A 144 -3.44 -27.18 -3.93
N GLY A 145 -2.71 -27.15 -2.82
CA GLY A 145 -2.09 -25.96 -2.27
C GLY A 145 -3.10 -25.04 -1.58
N PHE A 146 -2.58 -24.02 -0.89
CA PHE A 146 -3.40 -23.03 -0.19
C PHE A 146 -3.59 -21.76 -1.05
N MET A 147 -4.80 -21.20 -1.07
CA MET A 147 -5.07 -19.95 -1.79
C MET A 147 -4.22 -18.81 -1.22
N GLU A 148 -3.97 -18.84 0.08
CA GLU A 148 -3.12 -17.89 0.78
C GLU A 148 -1.65 -17.95 0.29
N GLU A 149 -1.14 -19.12 -0.13
CA GLU A 149 0.20 -19.22 -0.75
C GLU A 149 0.22 -18.54 -2.12
N VAL A 150 -0.83 -18.73 -2.92
CA VAL A 150 -0.94 -18.08 -4.23
C VAL A 150 -0.98 -16.56 -4.07
N PHE A 151 -1.72 -16.06 -3.06
CA PHE A 151 -1.76 -14.65 -2.74
C PHE A 151 -0.40 -14.10 -2.29
N LEU A 152 0.29 -14.79 -1.38
CA LEU A 152 1.60 -14.37 -0.88
C LEU A 152 2.70 -14.36 -1.96
N ASN A 153 2.58 -15.20 -2.99
CA ASN A 153 3.51 -15.24 -4.13
C ASN A 153 3.27 -14.13 -5.17
N LYS A 154 2.26 -13.28 -4.99
CA LYS A 154 2.04 -12.12 -5.87
C LYS A 154 3.14 -11.07 -5.67
N LYS A 155 3.22 -10.12 -6.62
CA LYS A 155 4.13 -8.97 -6.51
C LYS A 155 3.50 -7.91 -5.62
N PHE A 156 4.12 -7.66 -4.47
CA PHE A 156 3.75 -6.60 -3.54
C PHE A 156 4.55 -5.32 -3.81
N PRO A 157 4.03 -4.13 -3.46
CA PRO A 157 2.73 -3.88 -2.81
C PRO A 157 1.52 -4.03 -3.73
N LEU A 158 0.36 -4.35 -3.16
CA LEU A 158 -0.91 -4.50 -3.87
C LEU A 158 -1.94 -3.45 -3.42
N ASP A 159 -2.66 -2.83 -4.34
CA ASP A 159 -3.76 -1.92 -4.03
C ASP A 159 -5.04 -2.71 -3.71
N ILE A 160 -5.59 -2.52 -2.50
CA ILE A 160 -6.80 -3.22 -2.02
C ILE A 160 -7.99 -3.02 -2.97
N SER A 161 -8.09 -1.85 -3.59
CA SER A 161 -9.18 -1.49 -4.51
C SER A 161 -9.18 -2.34 -5.78
N THR A 162 -8.01 -2.83 -6.17
CA THR A 162 -7.80 -3.64 -7.38
C THR A 162 -7.90 -5.15 -7.14
N LEU A 163 -8.00 -5.58 -5.88
CA LEU A 163 -8.05 -6.99 -5.52
C LEU A 163 -9.41 -7.62 -5.89
N LYS A 164 -9.35 -8.85 -6.41
CA LYS A 164 -10.52 -9.71 -6.61
C LYS A 164 -11.07 -10.20 -5.27
N ASP A 165 -12.32 -10.67 -5.25
CA ASP A 165 -12.96 -11.12 -4.00
C ASP A 165 -12.23 -12.27 -3.32
N GLU A 166 -11.67 -13.21 -4.11
CA GLU A 166 -10.82 -14.30 -3.61
C GLU A 166 -9.57 -13.78 -2.88
N ASP A 167 -8.94 -12.74 -3.43
CA ASP A 167 -7.75 -12.12 -2.88
C ASP A 167 -8.06 -11.31 -1.61
N LYS A 168 -9.21 -10.63 -1.58
CA LYS A 168 -9.70 -9.93 -0.39
C LYS A 168 -9.96 -10.91 0.75
N PHE A 169 -10.57 -12.06 0.44
CA PHE A 169 -10.77 -13.11 1.43
C PHE A 169 -9.44 -13.65 1.97
N CYS A 170 -8.45 -13.88 1.09
CA CYS A 170 -7.11 -14.27 1.52
C CYS A 170 -6.47 -13.19 2.40
N LEU A 171 -6.55 -11.93 1.99
CA LEU A 171 -6.02 -10.79 2.74
C LEU A 171 -6.61 -10.71 4.14
N ASP A 172 -7.92 -10.84 4.30
CA ASP A 172 -8.59 -10.80 5.61
C ASP A 172 -8.14 -11.94 6.53
N ASN A 173 -7.95 -13.14 5.98
CA ASN A 173 -7.44 -14.28 6.74
C ASN A 173 -5.98 -14.07 7.16
N LEU A 174 -5.15 -13.51 6.27
CA LEU A 174 -3.74 -13.23 6.55
C LEU A 174 -3.55 -12.05 7.51
N LYS A 175 -4.42 -11.04 7.45
CA LYS A 175 -4.39 -9.85 8.32
C LYS A 175 -4.72 -10.18 9.77
N LYS A 176 -5.56 -11.20 10.01
CA LYS A 176 -5.84 -11.73 11.36
C LYS A 176 -4.63 -12.41 12.01
N ARG A 177 -3.64 -12.79 11.21
CA ARG A 177 -2.45 -13.50 11.67
C ARG A 177 -1.30 -12.51 11.85
N LYS A 178 -0.47 -12.79 12.84
CA LYS A 178 0.60 -11.88 13.26
C LYS A 178 1.63 -11.70 12.15
N ASP A 179 1.80 -10.45 11.73
CA ASP A 179 2.89 -9.96 10.87
C ASP A 179 3.06 -10.67 9.52
N ILE A 180 1.97 -11.20 8.94
CA ILE A 180 2.01 -11.78 7.59
C ILE A 180 1.84 -10.69 6.53
N VAL A 181 0.84 -9.83 6.70
CA VAL A 181 0.55 -8.71 5.80
C VAL A 181 0.36 -7.44 6.63
N LYS A 182 0.76 -6.31 6.07
CA LYS A 182 0.55 -4.98 6.63
C LYS A 182 -0.24 -4.16 5.63
N VAL A 183 -1.21 -3.40 6.12
CA VAL A 183 -1.95 -2.45 5.29
C VAL A 183 -1.49 -1.06 5.70
N GLU A 184 -1.00 -0.29 4.74
CA GLU A 184 -0.57 1.08 4.93
C GLU A 184 -1.35 2.00 4.00
N LEU A 185 -1.63 3.22 4.47
CA LEU A 185 -2.31 4.24 3.67
C LEU A 185 -1.23 5.06 2.93
N ASP A 186 -1.17 4.89 1.62
CA ASP A 186 -0.40 5.77 0.74
C ASP A 186 -1.26 7.01 0.43
N LYS A 187 -0.95 8.13 1.09
CA LYS A 187 -1.65 9.40 0.91
C LYS A 187 -0.85 10.27 -0.04
N LYS A 188 -1.34 10.45 -1.26
CA LYS A 188 -0.75 11.35 -2.24
C LYS A 188 -1.59 12.59 -2.39
N LYS A 189 -0.93 13.75 -2.31
CA LYS A 189 -1.59 15.03 -2.60
C LYS A 189 -1.70 15.18 -4.11
N VAL A 190 -2.92 15.38 -4.57
CA VAL A 190 -3.25 15.62 -5.98
C VAL A 190 -3.81 17.03 -6.10
N ALA A 191 -3.32 17.75 -7.09
CA ALA A 191 -3.73 19.09 -7.45
C ALA A 191 -4.42 19.04 -8.82
N GLU A 192 -5.66 19.50 -8.87
CA GLU A 192 -6.45 19.58 -10.09
C GLU A 192 -6.83 21.02 -10.40
N LEU A 193 -6.76 21.41 -11.66
CA LEU A 193 -7.21 22.74 -12.10
C LEU A 193 -8.72 22.84 -12.00
N SER A 194 -9.20 23.89 -11.33
CA SER A 194 -10.62 24.26 -11.39
C SER A 194 -10.99 24.81 -12.77
N ASP A 195 -12.27 25.05 -13.02
CA ASP A 195 -12.71 25.70 -14.26
C ASP A 195 -12.11 27.11 -14.41
N LEU A 196 -11.91 27.81 -13.29
CA LEU A 196 -11.15 29.06 -13.25
C LEU A 196 -9.69 28.82 -13.63
N GLY A 197 -9.02 27.83 -13.05
CA GLY A 197 -7.63 27.50 -13.37
C GLY A 197 -7.39 27.15 -14.83
N LYS A 198 -8.31 26.37 -15.44
CA LYS A 198 -8.28 26.08 -16.88
C LYS A 198 -8.44 27.35 -17.72
N SER A 199 -9.31 28.27 -17.30
CA SER A 199 -9.52 29.55 -17.98
C SER A 199 -8.31 30.49 -17.86
N VAL A 200 -7.67 30.51 -16.70
CA VAL A 200 -6.43 31.26 -16.44
C VAL A 200 -5.30 30.74 -17.31
N LEU A 201 -5.13 29.41 -17.42
CA LEU A 201 -4.12 28.79 -18.29
C LEU A 201 -4.37 29.07 -19.77
N LYS A 202 -5.62 28.92 -20.23
CA LYS A 202 -6.00 29.18 -21.63
C LYS A 202 -5.81 30.65 -22.03
N SER A 203 -5.85 31.57 -21.07
CA SER A 203 -5.69 32.99 -21.34
C SER A 203 -4.26 33.35 -21.76
N GLY A 204 -3.29 32.44 -21.64
CA GLY A 204 -1.99 32.53 -22.33
C GLY A 204 -1.14 33.75 -22.00
N ILE A 205 -1.48 34.49 -20.94
CA ILE A 205 -0.74 35.68 -20.52
C ILE A 205 0.61 35.18 -20.00
N GLN A 206 1.65 35.43 -20.78
CA GLN A 206 3.01 34.95 -20.57
C GLN A 206 3.41 35.00 -19.10
N ILE A 207 3.44 33.84 -18.45
CA ILE A 207 3.80 33.66 -17.04
C ILE A 207 5.34 33.77 -16.86
N GLY A 208 5.97 34.67 -17.61
CA GLY A 208 7.41 34.65 -17.88
C GLY A 208 8.16 35.95 -17.62
N ASN A 209 7.51 37.10 -17.38
CA ASN A 209 8.24 38.38 -17.36
C ASN A 209 7.67 39.41 -16.36
N VAL A 210 7.37 39.02 -15.11
CA VAL A 210 7.29 40.02 -14.03
C VAL A 210 8.60 39.99 -13.25
N ILE A 211 9.52 40.72 -13.87
CA ILE A 211 10.84 41.19 -13.45
C ILE A 211 11.03 41.21 -11.93
N ASP A 212 12.14 40.61 -11.51
CA ASP A 212 12.86 40.68 -10.24
C ASP A 212 13.38 42.12 -9.96
N ARG A 213 12.49 43.13 -10.02
CA ARG A 213 12.81 44.54 -9.78
C ARG A 213 11.99 45.07 -8.61
N LEU A 214 12.22 44.54 -7.43
CA LEU A 214 11.88 45.24 -6.19
C LEU A 214 12.93 44.93 -5.12
N THR A 215 14.20 45.15 -5.47
CA THR A 215 15.26 45.17 -4.47
C THR A 215 16.20 46.35 -4.72
N LYS A 216 15.95 47.39 -3.92
CA LYS A 216 16.86 48.45 -3.46
C LYS A 216 17.28 49.51 -4.49
N GLU A 217 16.50 50.59 -4.61
CA GLU A 217 17.06 51.91 -4.96
C GLU A 217 16.16 53.15 -4.69
N ILE A 218 15.16 53.11 -3.78
CA ILE A 218 14.29 54.29 -3.52
C ILE A 218 14.23 54.71 -2.03
N ILE A 219 15.23 54.36 -1.24
CA ILE A 219 15.44 54.98 0.09
C ILE A 219 16.97 55.05 0.21
N SER A 220 17.66 56.18 0.11
CA SER A 220 17.38 57.52 0.63
C SER A 220 18.35 58.51 -0.05
N GLY A 221 17.82 59.65 -0.48
CA GLY A 221 18.60 60.89 -0.58
C GLY A 221 18.85 61.51 0.79
#